data_AF-V4Q1Z3-F1
#
_entry.id   AF-V4Q1Z3-F1
#
_cell.length_a   1.000
_cell.length_b   1.000
_cell.length_c   1.000
_cell.angle_alpha   90.00
_cell.angle_beta   90.00
_cell.angle_gamma   90.00
#
_symmetry.space_group_name_H-M   'P 1'
#
loop_
_entity.id
_entity.type
_entity.pdbx_description
1 polymer ?
#
loop_
_entity_poly.entity_id
_entity_poly.type
_entity_poly.pdbx_seq_one_letter_code
_entity_poly.pdbx_strand_id
1 'polypeptide(L)'
;MTYLNRRRLLGAGLATMASATLAYAATPKPPLIVGHRGAPGYLPEHTRPGYELAIKMGADFIEPDVVSTSDGHLIVRHEPLLSVTTDVVKHPEFADRKRTRTLDGIETTDFFTCDFTLAEIKTLRARQAFDDRDHSHDGLYPVLTLQEVIDLAQAKSRETGRIIGVYPEIKHSTFHQQLGLAIEDRFLDTLKKADLTRASSPVIVQSFETANLKYLRKKTDVRLMQLIDGSDTNPDTGAMILTAPSDKPYDWVVAGRAGNNLDQLTLSGLTEIAGYANVVAPWKRHLISFAKGKPVLREDIVRNAHKLGLQVHTWTMRNDRLDPVYAGNVDAEYHQLFRMGVDGVFTDFPDAGVKARASFKG
;
A
#
# COMPACT_ATOMS: atom_id res chain seq x y z
N MET A 1 44.95 50.06 -50.23
CA MET A 1 43.91 49.00 -50.29
C MET A 1 44.64 47.69 -50.33
N THR A 2 44.99 47.14 -49.17
CA THR A 2 45.98 46.06 -49.08
C THR A 2 45.67 45.17 -47.88
N TYR A 3 45.53 43.87 -48.19
CA TYR A 3 45.63 42.66 -47.38
C TYR A 3 45.83 42.78 -45.85
N LEU A 4 45.11 41.95 -45.08
CA LEU A 4 45.79 40.97 -44.21
C LEU A 4 44.89 39.79 -43.81
N ASN A 5 45.37 38.60 -44.17
CA ASN A 5 44.96 37.29 -43.70
C ASN A 5 45.48 37.10 -42.26
N ARG A 6 44.75 36.42 -41.35
CA ARG A 6 45.35 35.50 -40.34
C ARG A 6 44.33 34.75 -39.49
N ARG A 7 44.44 33.42 -39.58
CA ARG A 7 43.98 32.38 -38.64
C ARG A 7 44.26 32.73 -37.17
N ARG A 8 43.31 32.45 -36.28
CA ARG A 8 43.52 32.02 -34.88
C ARG A 8 42.39 31.05 -34.52
N LEU A 9 42.69 29.76 -34.45
CA LEU A 9 43.13 28.99 -33.28
C LEU A 9 41.94 28.53 -32.42
N LEU A 10 41.75 27.21 -32.44
CA LEU A 10 40.87 26.46 -31.56
C LEU A 10 41.18 26.79 -30.10
N GLY A 11 40.16 27.21 -29.36
CA GLY A 11 40.12 27.15 -27.91
C GLY A 11 38.97 26.24 -27.51
N ALA A 12 39.28 24.99 -27.20
CA ALA A 12 38.34 24.06 -26.58
C ALA A 12 38.05 24.53 -25.15
N GLY A 13 36.97 25.28 -24.97
CA GLY A 13 36.37 25.50 -23.66
C GLY A 13 35.39 24.37 -23.38
N LEU A 14 35.83 23.33 -22.66
CA LEU A 14 34.89 22.46 -21.95
C LEU A 14 34.15 23.34 -20.93
N ALA A 15 32.92 23.72 -21.25
CA ALA A 15 31.98 24.14 -20.25
C ALA A 15 31.66 22.91 -19.40
N THR A 16 32.34 22.78 -18.26
CA THR A 16 31.89 21.96 -17.16
C THR A 16 30.51 22.50 -16.76
N MET A 17 29.45 21.87 -17.26
CA MET A 17 28.15 21.96 -16.60
C MET A 17 28.34 21.32 -15.24
N ALA A 18 28.68 22.15 -14.25
CA ALA A 18 28.49 21.83 -12.87
C ALA A 18 27.01 21.48 -12.73
N SER A 19 26.70 20.18 -12.62
CA SER A 19 25.40 19.72 -12.18
C SER A 19 25.15 20.38 -10.84
N ALA A 20 24.39 21.47 -10.85
CA ALA A 20 23.74 21.97 -9.67
C ALA A 20 22.72 20.90 -9.27
N THR A 21 23.18 19.91 -8.50
CA THR A 21 22.34 19.20 -7.57
C THR A 21 21.79 20.25 -6.62
N LEU A 22 20.70 20.90 -7.02
CA LEU A 22 19.83 21.58 -6.10
C LEU A 22 19.42 20.53 -5.07
N ALA A 23 20.08 20.58 -3.91
CA ALA A 23 19.57 19.99 -2.70
C ALA A 23 18.12 20.44 -2.60
N TYR A 24 17.20 19.48 -2.74
CA TYR A 24 15.79 19.65 -2.44
C TYR A 24 15.67 19.85 -0.94
N ALA A 25 16.07 21.03 -0.45
CA ALA A 25 15.69 21.53 0.86
C ALA A 25 14.22 21.93 0.75
N ALA A 26 13.35 20.92 0.61
CA ALA A 26 11.92 21.12 0.66
C ALA A 26 11.51 21.32 2.11
N THR A 27 10.68 22.33 2.32
CA THR A 27 9.77 22.37 3.47
C THR A 27 9.25 20.94 3.75
N PRO A 28 9.34 20.42 4.98
CA PRO A 28 8.81 19.10 5.30
C PRO A 28 7.36 19.02 4.83
N LYS A 29 7.05 18.08 3.94
CA LYS A 29 5.66 17.84 3.55
C LYS A 29 4.96 17.19 4.74
N PRO A 30 3.73 17.61 5.06
CA PRO A 30 2.98 16.95 6.12
C PRO A 30 2.77 15.46 5.75
N PRO A 31 2.78 14.54 6.74
CA PRO A 31 2.60 13.11 6.46
C PRO A 31 1.33 12.83 5.66
N LEU A 32 1.37 11.90 4.72
CA LEU A 32 0.20 11.48 3.94
C LEU A 32 -0.79 10.71 4.82
N ILE A 33 -2.07 11.00 4.67
CA ILE A 33 -3.16 10.22 5.28
C ILE A 33 -3.80 9.38 4.18
N VAL A 34 -3.68 8.07 4.30
CA VAL A 34 -4.24 7.10 3.36
C VAL A 34 -5.45 6.44 3.98
N GLY A 35 -6.60 6.51 3.31
CA GLY A 35 -7.79 5.75 3.67
C GLY A 35 -7.59 4.28 3.30
N HIS A 36 -7.15 3.48 4.28
CA HIS A 36 -6.90 2.06 4.14
C HIS A 36 -8.21 1.36 3.78
N ARG A 37 -8.29 0.76 2.59
CA ARG A 37 -9.54 0.18 2.05
C ARG A 37 -10.73 1.15 2.01
N GLY A 38 -10.46 2.45 2.01
CA GLY A 38 -11.45 3.51 2.19
C GLY A 38 -11.56 3.96 3.65
N ALA A 39 -12.73 3.74 4.26
CA ALA A 39 -13.03 4.13 5.65
C ALA A 39 -13.66 2.94 6.42
N PRO A 40 -12.95 1.80 6.53
CA PRO A 40 -13.49 0.54 7.04
C PRO A 40 -13.85 0.56 8.53
N GLY A 41 -13.44 1.58 9.27
CA GLY A 41 -13.94 1.85 10.62
C GLY A 41 -15.42 2.26 10.65
N TYR A 42 -16.01 2.64 9.50
CA TYR A 42 -17.38 3.15 9.39
C TYR A 42 -18.25 2.40 8.38
N LEU A 43 -17.66 1.88 7.30
CA LEU A 43 -18.38 1.24 6.19
C LEU A 43 -17.67 -0.05 5.77
N PRO A 44 -18.33 -1.01 5.11
CA PRO A 44 -17.65 -2.17 4.56
C PRO A 44 -16.47 -1.77 3.67
N GLU A 45 -15.33 -2.42 3.86
CA GLU A 45 -14.09 -2.15 3.15
C GLU A 45 -14.24 -2.29 1.62
N HIS A 46 -13.45 -1.52 0.87
CA HIS A 46 -13.42 -1.53 -0.61
C HIS A 46 -14.76 -1.25 -1.31
N THR A 47 -15.62 -0.47 -0.66
CA THR A 47 -16.88 -0.02 -1.27
C THR A 47 -16.78 1.41 -1.76
N ARG A 48 -17.56 1.77 -2.78
CA ARG A 48 -17.60 3.15 -3.30
C ARG A 48 -17.93 4.16 -2.19
N PRO A 49 -18.96 3.94 -1.33
CA PRO A 49 -19.23 4.85 -0.22
C PRO A 49 -18.10 4.91 0.81
N GLY A 50 -17.40 3.80 1.08
CA GLY A 50 -16.22 3.80 1.94
C GLY A 50 -15.10 4.70 1.42
N TYR A 51 -14.82 4.64 0.11
CA TYR A 51 -13.85 5.52 -0.54
C TYR A 51 -14.28 6.98 -0.56
N GLU A 52 -15.54 7.26 -0.90
CA GLU A 52 -16.09 8.62 -0.91
C GLU A 52 -16.05 9.24 0.50
N LEU A 53 -16.34 8.46 1.53
CA LEU A 53 -16.25 8.90 2.92
C LEU A 53 -14.80 9.25 3.31
N ALA A 54 -13.84 8.40 2.96
CA ALA A 54 -12.42 8.68 3.23
C ALA A 54 -11.95 9.99 2.56
N ILE A 55 -12.34 10.21 1.31
CA ILE A 55 -12.04 11.45 0.56
C ILE A 55 -12.68 12.66 1.25
N LYS A 56 -13.96 12.55 1.62
CA LYS A 56 -14.72 13.59 2.33
C LYS A 56 -14.06 13.93 3.67
N MET A 57 -13.53 12.93 4.39
CA MET A 57 -12.82 13.10 5.66
C MET A 57 -11.44 13.73 5.51
N GLY A 58 -10.91 13.83 4.28
CA GLY A 58 -9.66 14.52 4.00
C GLY A 58 -8.47 13.60 3.70
N ALA A 59 -8.69 12.30 3.46
CA ALA A 59 -7.63 11.42 2.98
C ALA A 59 -6.99 11.97 1.69
N ASP A 60 -5.67 11.85 1.58
CA ASP A 60 -4.92 12.25 0.39
C ASP A 60 -4.93 11.14 -0.67
N PHE A 61 -4.97 9.89 -0.22
CA PHE A 61 -5.04 8.68 -1.05
C PHE A 61 -6.15 7.75 -0.56
N ILE A 62 -6.75 7.02 -1.50
CA ILE A 62 -7.56 5.83 -1.22
C ILE A 62 -6.81 4.57 -1.62
N GLU A 63 -6.95 3.50 -0.85
CA GLU A 63 -6.16 2.28 -0.98
C GLU A 63 -7.06 1.11 -1.44
N PRO A 64 -6.85 0.60 -2.66
CA PRO A 64 -7.48 -0.64 -3.13
C PRO A 64 -6.52 -1.84 -3.13
N ASP A 65 -6.94 -2.93 -2.50
CA ASP A 65 -6.31 -4.24 -2.62
C ASP A 65 -6.78 -4.95 -3.89
N VAL A 66 -5.87 -5.44 -4.75
CA VAL A 66 -6.17 -5.93 -6.09
C VAL A 66 -5.94 -7.43 -6.21
N VAL A 67 -6.97 -8.14 -6.66
CA VAL A 67 -6.97 -9.59 -6.99
C VAL A 67 -7.60 -9.82 -8.37
N SER A 68 -7.37 -11.00 -8.97
CA SER A 68 -7.92 -11.34 -10.29
C SER A 68 -9.12 -12.27 -10.23
N THR A 69 -10.11 -12.01 -11.09
CA THR A 69 -11.19 -12.96 -11.42
C THR A 69 -10.73 -14.06 -12.38
N SER A 70 -11.56 -15.08 -12.60
CA SER A 70 -11.28 -16.20 -13.51
C SER A 70 -11.15 -15.78 -14.98
N ASP A 71 -11.86 -14.72 -15.38
CA ASP A 71 -11.81 -14.08 -16.69
C ASP A 71 -10.80 -12.93 -16.77
N GLY A 72 -9.92 -12.80 -15.76
CA GLY A 72 -8.76 -11.91 -15.79
C GLY A 72 -9.08 -10.44 -15.54
N HIS A 73 -10.23 -10.10 -14.99
CA HIS A 73 -10.52 -8.73 -14.54
C HIS A 73 -9.92 -8.47 -13.15
N LEU A 74 -9.47 -7.23 -12.94
CA LEU A 74 -8.91 -6.79 -11.66
C LEU A 74 -10.02 -6.20 -10.79
N ILE A 75 -10.33 -6.88 -9.70
CA ILE A 75 -11.30 -6.45 -8.69
C ILE A 75 -10.61 -5.99 -7.42
N VAL A 76 -11.35 -5.25 -6.59
CA VAL A 76 -10.83 -4.70 -5.35
C VAL A 76 -11.39 -5.46 -4.14
N ARG A 77 -10.53 -6.26 -3.49
CA ARG A 77 -10.79 -7.06 -2.29
C ARG A 77 -9.46 -7.35 -1.58
N HIS A 78 -9.47 -7.34 -0.24
CA HIS A 78 -8.27 -7.58 0.56
C HIS A 78 -7.68 -8.99 0.35
N GLU A 79 -8.53 -10.00 0.22
CA GLU A 79 -8.11 -11.39 0.01
C GLU A 79 -8.72 -11.91 -1.30
N PRO A 80 -8.10 -12.93 -1.94
CA PRO A 80 -8.72 -13.65 -3.03
C PRO A 80 -9.86 -14.57 -2.57
N LEU A 81 -10.31 -14.43 -1.31
CA LEU A 81 -11.34 -15.20 -0.63
C LEU A 81 -12.62 -14.35 -0.47
N LEU A 82 -13.79 -14.92 -0.72
CA LEU A 82 -15.05 -14.16 -0.78
C LEU A 82 -15.94 -14.31 0.46
N SER A 83 -15.86 -15.40 1.23
CA SER A 83 -16.87 -15.70 2.26
C SER A 83 -16.96 -14.69 3.41
N VAL A 84 -15.81 -14.13 3.82
CA VAL A 84 -15.73 -13.23 4.98
C VAL A 84 -16.32 -11.85 4.67
N THR A 85 -16.13 -11.38 3.45
CA THR A 85 -16.32 -9.96 3.11
C THR A 85 -17.34 -9.73 2.00
N THR A 86 -18.03 -10.80 1.59
CA THR A 86 -19.17 -10.75 0.68
C THR A 86 -20.30 -11.65 1.18
N ASP A 87 -21.45 -11.55 0.54
CA ASP A 87 -22.60 -12.42 0.76
C ASP A 87 -22.59 -13.72 -0.06
N VAL A 88 -21.47 -14.12 -0.66
CA VAL A 88 -21.37 -15.33 -1.52
C VAL A 88 -21.98 -16.59 -0.89
N VAL A 89 -21.91 -16.73 0.44
CA VAL A 89 -22.49 -17.86 1.18
C VAL A 89 -24.02 -17.91 1.13
N LYS A 90 -24.68 -16.81 0.77
CA LYS A 90 -26.13 -16.68 0.61
C LYS A 90 -26.61 -16.96 -0.82
N HIS A 91 -25.68 -17.23 -1.75
CA HIS A 91 -25.96 -17.54 -3.15
C HIS A 91 -25.91 -19.07 -3.40
N PRO A 92 -27.06 -19.78 -3.37
CA PRO A 92 -27.08 -21.23 -3.54
C PRO A 92 -26.55 -21.70 -4.90
N GLU A 93 -26.65 -20.86 -5.95
CA GLU A 93 -26.08 -21.11 -7.27
C GLU A 93 -24.54 -21.22 -7.27
N PHE A 94 -23.88 -20.76 -6.20
CA PHE A 94 -22.43 -20.84 -6.04
C PHE A 94 -21.99 -21.87 -4.99
N ALA A 95 -22.90 -22.62 -4.37
CA ALA A 95 -22.59 -23.50 -3.26
C ALA A 95 -21.48 -24.53 -3.56
N ASP A 96 -21.38 -24.99 -4.81
CA ASP A 96 -20.38 -25.93 -5.31
C ASP A 96 -19.00 -25.30 -5.59
N ARG A 97 -18.87 -23.97 -5.46
CA ARG A 97 -17.63 -23.23 -5.72
C ARG A 97 -16.70 -23.17 -4.51
N LYS A 98 -17.19 -23.48 -3.31
CA LYS A 98 -16.33 -23.59 -2.11
C LYS A 98 -15.38 -24.77 -2.27
N ARG A 99 -14.08 -24.53 -2.18
CA ARG A 99 -13.06 -25.57 -2.35
C ARG A 99 -11.81 -25.27 -1.53
N THR A 100 -10.95 -26.26 -1.38
CA THR A 100 -9.64 -26.11 -0.74
C THR A 100 -8.57 -25.85 -1.80
N ARG A 101 -7.72 -24.84 -1.56
CA ARG A 101 -6.51 -24.55 -2.35
C ARG A 101 -5.38 -24.13 -1.42
N THR A 102 -4.15 -24.38 -1.82
CA THR A 102 -2.98 -23.77 -1.17
C THR A 102 -2.90 -22.29 -1.53
N LEU A 103 -3.02 -21.41 -0.54
CA LEU A 103 -2.76 -19.97 -0.64
C LEU A 103 -1.53 -19.65 0.20
N ASP A 104 -0.48 -19.17 -0.43
CA ASP A 104 0.79 -18.84 0.21
C ASP A 104 1.35 -19.95 1.13
N GLY A 105 1.24 -21.20 0.67
CA GLY A 105 1.71 -22.39 1.39
C GLY A 105 0.74 -22.91 2.46
N ILE A 106 -0.43 -22.28 2.62
CA ILE A 106 -1.45 -22.65 3.61
C ILE A 106 -2.69 -23.21 2.91
N GLU A 107 -3.11 -24.42 3.30
CA GLU A 107 -4.38 -25.01 2.83
C GLU A 107 -5.57 -24.17 3.33
N THR A 108 -6.29 -23.58 2.38
CA THR A 108 -7.37 -22.62 2.66
C THR A 108 -8.65 -23.08 1.96
N THR A 109 -9.76 -23.12 2.68
CA THR A 109 -11.06 -23.56 2.15
C THR A 109 -12.07 -22.41 2.10
N ASP A 110 -12.33 -21.88 0.92
CA ASP A 110 -13.24 -20.76 0.69
C ASP A 110 -13.78 -20.76 -0.76
N PHE A 111 -14.53 -19.74 -1.12
CA PHE A 111 -14.88 -19.31 -2.46
C PHE A 111 -13.78 -18.38 -2.96
N PHE A 112 -13.01 -18.81 -3.95
CA PHE A 112 -11.88 -18.05 -4.46
C PHE A 112 -12.29 -17.17 -5.63
N THR A 113 -11.87 -15.90 -5.64
CA THR A 113 -12.10 -14.94 -6.74
C THR A 113 -11.68 -15.49 -8.11
N CYS A 114 -10.60 -16.26 -8.16
CA CYS A 114 -10.10 -16.91 -9.38
C CYS A 114 -11.01 -18.01 -9.93
N ASP A 115 -12.05 -18.41 -9.19
CA ASP A 115 -13.07 -19.31 -9.70
C ASP A 115 -14.22 -18.56 -10.34
N PHE A 116 -14.44 -17.27 -10.07
CA PHE A 116 -15.60 -16.47 -10.53
C PHE A 116 -15.26 -15.50 -11.66
N THR A 117 -16.18 -15.35 -12.62
CA THR A 117 -16.11 -14.28 -13.64
C THR A 117 -16.42 -12.92 -13.02
N LEU A 118 -16.04 -11.83 -13.69
CA LEU A 118 -16.42 -10.49 -13.24
C LEU A 118 -17.95 -10.33 -13.17
N ALA A 119 -18.69 -10.91 -14.12
CA ALA A 119 -20.14 -10.84 -14.14
C ALA A 119 -20.77 -11.48 -12.89
N GLU A 120 -20.27 -12.65 -12.47
CA GLU A 120 -20.69 -13.29 -11.21
C GLU A 120 -20.26 -12.46 -9.99
N ILE A 121 -19.02 -11.95 -9.95
CA ILE A 121 -18.55 -11.10 -8.83
C ILE A 121 -19.44 -9.86 -8.64
N LYS A 122 -19.96 -9.28 -9.73
CA LYS A 122 -20.84 -8.11 -9.68
C LYS A 122 -22.24 -8.41 -9.11
N THR A 123 -22.65 -9.68 -9.01
CA THR A 123 -23.89 -10.04 -8.32
C THR A 123 -23.75 -10.04 -6.80
N LEU A 124 -22.53 -10.22 -6.29
CA LEU A 124 -22.23 -10.25 -4.86
C LEU A 124 -22.31 -8.85 -4.23
N ARG A 125 -22.50 -8.83 -2.91
CA ARG A 125 -22.55 -7.61 -2.10
C ARG A 125 -21.54 -7.67 -0.96
N ALA A 126 -20.86 -6.54 -0.77
CA ALA A 126 -19.84 -6.39 0.26
C ALA A 126 -20.46 -6.46 1.67
N ARG A 127 -19.66 -6.95 2.61
CA ARG A 127 -19.98 -7.05 4.04
C ARG A 127 -18.83 -6.56 4.89
N GLN A 128 -19.14 -6.12 6.10
CA GLN A 128 -18.17 -5.72 7.10
C GLN A 128 -17.29 -6.92 7.50
N ALA A 129 -15.97 -6.69 7.48
CA ALA A 129 -14.96 -7.73 7.71
C ALA A 129 -14.70 -8.01 9.20
N PHE A 130 -15.03 -7.04 10.07
CA PHE A 130 -14.83 -7.14 11.52
C PHE A 130 -16.17 -7.34 12.23
N ASP A 131 -16.31 -8.46 12.93
CA ASP A 131 -17.55 -8.83 13.64
C ASP A 131 -18.00 -7.80 14.69
N ASP A 132 -17.07 -7.00 15.24
CA ASP A 132 -17.33 -5.98 16.25
C ASP A 132 -17.58 -4.57 15.68
N ARG A 133 -17.56 -4.41 14.36
CA ARG A 133 -17.88 -3.14 13.68
C ARG A 133 -19.33 -3.11 13.21
N ASP A 134 -19.79 -1.95 12.73
CA ASP A 134 -21.16 -1.81 12.26
C ASP A 134 -21.43 -2.63 10.98
N HIS A 135 -22.45 -3.49 11.05
CA HIS A 135 -22.94 -4.34 9.96
C HIS A 135 -24.22 -3.79 9.28
N SER A 136 -24.70 -2.60 9.66
CA SER A 136 -25.94 -2.00 9.10
C SER A 136 -25.87 -1.76 7.58
N HIS A 137 -24.66 -1.76 7.01
CA HIS A 137 -24.38 -1.58 5.60
C HIS A 137 -24.08 -2.87 4.83
N ASP A 138 -24.12 -4.03 5.48
CA ASP A 138 -23.95 -5.33 4.82
C ASP A 138 -24.98 -5.52 3.71
N GLY A 139 -24.54 -6.01 2.54
CA GLY A 139 -25.45 -6.36 1.44
C GLY A 139 -25.85 -5.19 0.55
N LEU A 140 -25.41 -3.96 0.83
CA LEU A 140 -25.85 -2.77 0.08
C LEU A 140 -25.01 -2.48 -1.17
N TYR A 141 -23.72 -2.80 -1.16
CA TYR A 141 -22.78 -2.27 -2.14
C TYR A 141 -22.13 -3.37 -2.98
N PRO A 142 -22.03 -3.21 -4.31
CA PRO A 142 -21.38 -4.20 -5.18
C PRO A 142 -19.85 -4.16 -5.03
N VAL A 143 -19.19 -5.26 -5.42
CA VAL A 143 -17.72 -5.31 -5.54
C VAL A 143 -17.24 -4.39 -6.68
N LEU A 144 -16.15 -3.66 -6.45
CA LEU A 144 -15.55 -2.75 -7.42
C LEU A 144 -14.42 -3.41 -8.22
N THR A 145 -14.20 -2.93 -9.43
CA THR A 145 -12.99 -3.12 -10.24
C THR A 145 -11.97 -2.05 -9.90
N LEU A 146 -10.70 -2.32 -10.18
CA LEU A 146 -9.64 -1.32 -10.04
C LEU A 146 -9.93 -0.06 -10.88
N GLN A 147 -10.42 -0.23 -12.12
CA GLN A 147 -10.77 0.88 -13.00
C GLN A 147 -11.84 1.79 -12.37
N GLU A 148 -12.89 1.22 -11.77
CA GLU A 148 -13.94 2.01 -11.11
C GLU A 148 -13.41 2.82 -9.92
N VAL A 149 -12.39 2.32 -9.20
CA VAL A 149 -11.74 3.07 -8.10
C VAL A 149 -10.86 4.20 -8.66
N ILE A 150 -10.12 3.96 -9.73
CA ILE A 150 -9.33 5.00 -10.41
C ILE A 150 -10.24 6.10 -10.95
N ASP A 151 -11.34 5.73 -11.61
CA ASP A 151 -12.33 6.66 -12.15
C ASP A 151 -12.96 7.50 -11.03
N LEU A 152 -13.27 6.87 -9.89
CA LEU A 152 -13.76 7.57 -8.70
C LEU A 152 -12.73 8.61 -8.19
N ALA A 153 -11.46 8.23 -8.03
CA ALA A 153 -10.43 9.14 -7.55
C ALA A 153 -10.23 10.33 -8.50
N GLN A 154 -10.21 10.10 -9.81
CA GLN A 154 -10.12 11.16 -10.81
C GLN A 154 -11.35 12.07 -10.81
N ALA A 155 -12.56 11.51 -10.70
CA ALA A 155 -13.80 12.27 -10.62
C ALA A 155 -13.83 13.14 -9.35
N LYS A 156 -13.49 12.57 -8.19
CA LYS A 156 -13.42 13.30 -6.93
C LYS A 156 -12.30 14.33 -6.91
N SER A 157 -11.22 14.11 -7.66
CA SER A 157 -10.19 15.13 -7.82
C SER A 157 -10.72 16.37 -8.54
N ARG A 158 -11.49 16.16 -9.62
CA ARG A 158 -12.16 17.26 -10.35
C ARG A 158 -13.23 17.95 -9.50
N GLU A 159 -14.04 17.17 -8.78
CA GLU A 159 -15.12 17.69 -7.94
C GLU A 159 -14.61 18.55 -6.77
N THR A 160 -13.55 18.10 -6.10
CA THR A 160 -13.05 18.75 -4.87
C THR A 160 -11.95 19.78 -5.14
N GLY A 161 -11.36 19.81 -6.33
CA GLY A 161 -10.17 20.60 -6.64
C GLY A 161 -8.89 20.12 -5.94
N ARG A 162 -8.94 18.99 -5.23
CA ARG A 162 -7.79 18.34 -4.58
C ARG A 162 -7.32 17.19 -5.45
N ILE A 163 -6.02 16.92 -5.51
CA ILE A 163 -5.53 15.66 -6.11
C ILE A 163 -5.82 14.53 -5.11
N ILE A 164 -6.70 13.60 -5.49
CA ILE A 164 -6.98 12.37 -4.76
C ILE A 164 -6.19 11.25 -5.43
N GLY A 165 -5.23 10.68 -4.70
CA GLY A 165 -4.42 9.58 -5.21
C GLY A 165 -5.01 8.19 -4.95
N VAL A 166 -4.43 7.20 -5.61
CA VAL A 166 -4.77 5.78 -5.44
C VAL A 166 -3.53 5.01 -5.00
N TYR A 167 -3.67 4.15 -3.99
CA TYR A 167 -2.57 3.36 -3.42
C TYR A 167 -2.82 1.86 -3.62
N PRO A 168 -2.78 1.33 -4.86
CA PRO A 168 -3.19 -0.05 -5.10
C PRO A 168 -2.18 -1.08 -4.58
N GLU A 169 -2.65 -2.07 -3.82
CA GLU A 169 -1.88 -3.26 -3.45
C GLU A 169 -2.09 -4.39 -4.46
N ILE A 170 -1.01 -5.00 -4.97
CA ILE A 170 -1.11 -6.27 -5.70
C ILE A 170 -1.06 -7.40 -4.66
N LYS A 171 -2.18 -8.10 -4.48
CA LYS A 171 -2.30 -9.21 -3.51
C LYS A 171 -1.86 -10.54 -4.12
N HIS A 172 -1.12 -11.34 -3.35
CA HIS A 172 -0.73 -12.73 -3.68
C HIS A 172 -0.34 -12.90 -5.15
N SER A 173 0.65 -12.11 -5.61
CA SER A 173 1.14 -12.13 -6.98
C SER A 173 1.55 -13.53 -7.42
N THR A 174 2.31 -14.25 -6.59
CA THR A 174 2.73 -15.62 -6.93
C THR A 174 1.55 -16.57 -7.10
N PHE A 175 0.54 -16.50 -6.21
CA PHE A 175 -0.69 -17.30 -6.32
C PHE A 175 -1.42 -17.05 -7.65
N HIS A 176 -1.65 -15.79 -7.99
CA HIS A 176 -2.33 -15.43 -9.23
C HIS A 176 -1.53 -15.83 -10.47
N GLN A 177 -0.20 -15.67 -10.45
CA GLN A 177 0.68 -16.10 -11.53
C GLN A 177 0.61 -17.62 -11.78
N GLN A 178 0.63 -18.43 -10.72
CA GLN A 178 0.54 -19.89 -10.83
C GLN A 178 -0.77 -20.38 -11.45
N LEU A 179 -1.84 -19.58 -11.33
CA LEU A 179 -3.14 -19.86 -11.94
C LEU A 179 -3.28 -19.33 -13.38
N GLY A 180 -2.23 -18.72 -13.96
CA GLY A 180 -2.33 -18.05 -15.26
C GLY A 180 -3.10 -16.72 -15.21
N LEU A 181 -3.29 -16.17 -14.01
CA LEU A 181 -4.07 -14.96 -13.72
C LEU A 181 -3.17 -13.80 -13.23
N ALA A 182 -1.93 -13.74 -13.70
CA ALA A 182 -0.96 -12.68 -13.36
C ALA A 182 -1.58 -11.27 -13.42
N ILE A 183 -1.32 -10.46 -12.39
CA ILE A 183 -1.97 -9.16 -12.18
C ILE A 183 -1.19 -8.04 -12.88
N GLU A 184 0.14 -8.13 -12.93
CA GLU A 184 1.07 -7.03 -13.17
C GLU A 184 0.84 -6.34 -14.52
N ASP A 185 0.80 -7.08 -15.63
CA ASP A 185 0.64 -6.48 -16.95
C ASP A 185 -0.77 -5.92 -17.16
N ARG A 186 -1.80 -6.61 -16.65
CA ARG A 186 -3.20 -6.11 -16.66
C ARG A 186 -3.35 -4.84 -15.82
N PHE A 187 -2.61 -4.77 -14.72
CA PHE A 187 -2.54 -3.62 -13.84
C PHE A 187 -1.88 -2.43 -14.55
N LEU A 188 -0.74 -2.65 -15.21
CA LEU A 188 -0.07 -1.63 -16.03
C LEU A 188 -0.95 -1.13 -17.17
N ASP A 189 -1.68 -2.02 -17.84
CA ASP A 189 -2.64 -1.64 -18.88
C ASP A 189 -3.78 -0.77 -18.32
N THR A 190 -4.23 -1.06 -17.10
CA THR A 190 -5.24 -0.26 -16.40
C THR A 190 -4.71 1.14 -16.10
N LEU A 191 -3.49 1.27 -15.57
CA LEU A 191 -2.85 2.58 -15.34
C LEU A 191 -2.61 3.35 -16.64
N LYS A 192 -2.21 2.65 -17.71
CA LYS A 192 -1.99 3.25 -19.04
C LYS A 192 -3.28 3.83 -19.62
N LYS A 193 -4.40 3.11 -19.52
CA LYS A 193 -5.72 3.59 -19.96
C LYS A 193 -6.16 4.85 -19.21
N ALA A 194 -5.73 4.99 -17.95
CA ALA A 194 -6.04 6.14 -17.11
C ALA A 194 -5.02 7.30 -17.19
N ASP A 195 -3.97 7.19 -18.02
CA ASP A 195 -2.84 8.14 -18.10
C ASP A 195 -2.10 8.34 -16.76
N LEU A 196 -1.93 7.25 -16.00
CA LEU A 196 -1.30 7.22 -14.67
C LEU A 196 0.05 6.47 -14.66
N THR A 197 0.87 6.67 -15.69
CA THR A 197 2.12 5.90 -15.91
C THR A 197 3.40 6.64 -15.54
N ARG A 198 3.30 7.92 -15.16
CA ARG A 198 4.45 8.80 -14.83
C ARG A 198 4.82 8.69 -13.35
N ALA A 199 6.07 8.96 -12.98
CA ALA A 199 6.51 9.08 -11.58
C ALA A 199 5.72 10.12 -10.76
N SER A 200 5.27 11.19 -11.43
CA SER A 200 4.43 12.24 -10.84
C SER A 200 2.95 11.87 -10.72
N SER A 201 2.52 10.73 -11.27
CA SER A 201 1.13 10.28 -11.16
C SER A 201 0.78 10.13 -9.67
N PRO A 202 -0.46 10.46 -9.26
CA PRO A 202 -0.92 10.27 -7.89
C PRO A 202 -1.25 8.79 -7.63
N VAL A 203 -0.34 7.89 -8.01
CA VAL A 203 -0.41 6.45 -7.80
C VAL A 203 0.87 5.99 -7.13
N ILE A 204 0.75 5.16 -6.10
CA ILE A 204 1.86 4.42 -5.53
C ILE A 204 1.44 2.95 -5.42
N VAL A 205 2.13 2.06 -6.12
CA VAL A 205 1.78 0.63 -6.14
C VAL A 205 2.49 -0.07 -5.00
N GLN A 206 1.78 -0.87 -4.23
CA GLN A 206 2.34 -1.60 -3.09
C GLN A 206 2.23 -3.11 -3.27
N SER A 207 3.11 -3.85 -2.60
CA SER A 207 3.09 -5.32 -2.56
C SER A 207 3.95 -5.80 -1.38
N PHE A 208 3.56 -6.92 -0.79
CA PHE A 208 4.41 -7.68 0.14
C PHE A 208 5.47 -8.48 -0.58
N GLU A 209 5.13 -9.04 -1.74
CA GLU A 209 6.08 -9.80 -2.57
C GLU A 209 7.07 -8.85 -3.25
N THR A 210 8.33 -9.28 -3.37
CA THR A 210 9.41 -8.42 -3.88
C THR A 210 9.59 -8.56 -5.39
N ALA A 211 9.33 -9.75 -5.93
CA ALA A 211 9.55 -10.10 -7.32
C ALA A 211 8.66 -9.27 -8.27
N ASN A 212 7.39 -9.06 -7.92
CA ASN A 212 6.48 -8.26 -8.74
C ASN A 212 6.87 -6.77 -8.73
N LEU A 213 7.32 -6.20 -7.62
CA LEU A 213 7.79 -4.81 -7.59
C LEU A 213 9.06 -4.64 -8.44
N LYS A 214 9.99 -5.59 -8.37
CA LYS A 214 11.19 -5.61 -9.24
C LYS A 214 10.82 -5.77 -10.71
N TYR A 215 9.77 -6.52 -11.02
CA TYR A 215 9.23 -6.64 -12.37
C TYR A 215 8.61 -5.31 -12.84
N LEU A 216 7.74 -4.70 -12.04
CA LEU A 216 7.10 -3.43 -12.35
C LEU A 216 8.12 -2.31 -12.54
N ARG A 217 9.18 -2.24 -11.71
CA ARG A 217 10.22 -1.22 -11.84
C ARG A 217 10.88 -1.18 -13.22
N LYS A 218 10.97 -2.32 -13.91
CA LYS A 218 11.52 -2.41 -15.28
C LYS A 218 10.57 -1.88 -16.35
N LYS A 219 9.29 -1.67 -16.02
CA LYS A 219 8.21 -1.35 -16.96
C LYS A 219 7.51 -0.02 -16.68
N THR A 220 7.67 0.56 -15.50
CA THR A 220 7.00 1.81 -15.13
C THR A 220 7.85 2.69 -14.21
N ASP A 221 7.68 4.00 -14.38
CA ASP A 221 8.23 5.03 -13.50
C ASP A 221 7.30 5.35 -12.31
N VAL A 222 6.09 4.77 -12.27
CA VAL A 222 5.16 4.93 -11.14
C VAL A 222 5.87 4.55 -9.85
N ARG A 223 5.53 5.26 -8.77
CA ARG A 223 6.15 5.02 -7.48
C ARG A 223 5.75 3.64 -6.95
N LEU A 224 6.71 2.92 -6.39
CA LEU A 224 6.50 1.59 -5.83
C LEU A 224 6.78 1.59 -4.33
N MET A 225 6.05 0.77 -3.58
CA MET A 225 6.19 0.61 -2.14
C MET A 225 6.37 -0.86 -1.76
N GLN A 226 7.43 -1.16 -1.04
CA GLN A 226 7.62 -2.47 -0.42
C GLN A 226 6.90 -2.53 0.93
N LEU A 227 5.88 -3.37 1.06
CA LEU A 227 5.22 -3.67 2.34
C LEU A 227 6.05 -4.68 3.14
N ILE A 228 6.16 -4.50 4.45
CA ILE A 228 6.87 -5.43 5.34
C ILE A 228 5.91 -5.91 6.42
N ASP A 229 5.66 -7.21 6.45
CA ASP A 229 4.71 -7.84 7.37
C ASP A 229 5.34 -8.14 8.74
N GLY A 230 4.51 -8.48 9.71
CA GLY A 230 4.89 -9.01 11.00
C GLY A 230 3.73 -9.78 11.63
N SER A 231 4.00 -10.64 12.60
CA SER A 231 2.95 -11.49 13.19
C SER A 231 2.47 -10.98 14.53
N ASP A 232 3.40 -10.65 15.43
CA ASP A 232 3.11 -10.09 16.74
C ASP A 232 4.37 -9.45 17.35
N THR A 233 4.30 -9.01 18.60
CA THR A 233 5.45 -8.55 19.38
C THR A 233 5.50 -9.25 20.73
N ASN A 234 6.71 -9.60 21.18
CA ASN A 234 6.91 -10.15 22.52
C ASN A 234 6.60 -9.07 23.57
N PRO A 235 5.68 -9.31 24.52
CA PRO A 235 5.22 -8.29 25.46
C PRO A 235 6.29 -7.90 26.50
N ASP A 236 7.30 -8.73 26.74
CA ASP A 236 8.38 -8.44 27.70
C ASP A 236 9.52 -7.63 27.10
N THR A 237 9.79 -7.82 25.81
CA THR A 237 10.97 -7.24 25.13
C THR A 237 10.61 -6.26 24.03
N GLY A 238 9.37 -6.27 23.55
CA GLY A 238 8.94 -5.54 22.35
C GLY A 238 9.52 -6.10 21.05
N ALA A 239 10.22 -7.24 21.09
CA ALA A 239 10.80 -7.83 19.89
C ALA A 239 9.70 -8.34 18.94
N MET A 240 9.88 -8.11 17.63
CA MET A 240 8.97 -8.64 16.62
C MET A 240 8.97 -10.17 16.62
N ILE A 241 7.78 -10.76 16.57
CA ILE A 241 7.55 -12.18 16.37
C ILE A 241 7.14 -12.38 14.91
N LEU A 242 7.78 -13.34 14.25
CA LEU A 242 7.53 -13.70 12.87
C LEU A 242 7.11 -15.17 12.80
N THR A 243 5.97 -15.42 12.19
CA THR A 243 5.37 -16.75 12.02
C THR A 243 4.96 -16.91 10.56
N ALA A 244 5.31 -18.05 9.96
CA ALA A 244 4.88 -18.38 8.61
C ALA A 244 3.34 -18.43 8.49
N PRO A 245 2.75 -17.97 7.38
CA PRO A 245 3.43 -17.52 6.15
C PRO A 245 3.88 -16.04 6.16
N SER A 246 3.50 -15.27 7.18
CA SER A 246 3.80 -13.83 7.29
C SER A 246 5.23 -13.49 7.76
N ASP A 247 6.10 -14.48 7.94
CA ASP A 247 7.48 -14.24 8.38
C ASP A 247 8.35 -13.63 7.29
N LYS A 248 8.01 -13.84 6.01
CA LYS A 248 8.75 -13.30 4.86
C LYS A 248 7.86 -13.18 3.62
N PRO A 249 8.28 -12.46 2.57
CA PRO A 249 7.57 -12.41 1.29
C PRO A 249 7.38 -13.82 0.70
N TYR A 250 6.18 -14.16 0.23
CA TYR A 250 5.91 -15.52 -0.24
C TYR A 250 6.73 -15.90 -1.49
N ASP A 251 7.06 -14.93 -2.36
CA ASP A 251 8.01 -15.14 -3.47
C ASP A 251 9.39 -15.59 -2.99
N TRP A 252 9.81 -15.23 -1.78
CA TRP A 252 11.07 -15.73 -1.21
C TRP A 252 10.96 -17.19 -0.80
N VAL A 253 9.80 -17.63 -0.28
CA VAL A 253 9.54 -19.04 0.03
C VAL A 253 9.64 -19.87 -1.24
N VAL A 254 8.94 -19.45 -2.31
CA VAL A 254 8.95 -20.15 -3.61
C VAL A 254 10.34 -20.16 -4.25
N ALA A 255 11.10 -19.06 -4.14
CA ALA A 255 12.46 -18.98 -4.67
C ALA A 255 13.52 -19.68 -3.79
N GLY A 256 13.15 -20.21 -2.62
CA GLY A 256 14.12 -20.75 -1.65
C GLY A 256 15.09 -19.69 -1.11
N ARG A 257 14.70 -18.41 -1.13
CA ARG A 257 15.53 -17.30 -0.65
C ARG A 257 15.57 -17.29 0.87
N ALA A 258 16.78 -17.28 1.43
CA ALA A 258 17.01 -17.14 2.86
C ALA A 258 16.63 -15.75 3.38
N GLY A 259 16.40 -15.66 4.69
CA GLY A 259 16.03 -14.43 5.39
C GLY A 259 14.52 -14.31 5.66
N ASN A 260 14.13 -13.16 6.21
CA ASN A 260 12.78 -12.83 6.66
C ASN A 260 12.50 -11.32 6.62
N ASN A 261 11.33 -10.90 7.10
CA ASN A 261 10.89 -9.50 7.10
C ASN A 261 11.79 -8.56 7.93
N LEU A 262 12.49 -9.03 8.95
CA LEU A 262 13.46 -8.21 9.69
C LEU A 262 14.70 -7.91 8.86
N ASP A 263 15.14 -8.84 8.01
CA ASP A 263 16.31 -8.63 7.14
C ASP A 263 16.08 -7.47 6.16
N GLN A 264 14.84 -7.32 5.69
CA GLN A 264 14.42 -6.21 4.82
C GLN A 264 14.56 -4.83 5.47
N LEU A 265 14.51 -4.75 6.80
CA LEU A 265 14.59 -3.50 7.57
C LEU A 265 16.01 -3.17 8.07
N THR A 266 16.99 -4.04 7.79
CA THR A 266 18.41 -3.72 7.98
C THR A 266 18.87 -2.68 6.96
N LEU A 267 20.03 -2.04 7.18
CA LEU A 267 20.59 -1.11 6.18
C LEU A 267 20.79 -1.79 4.81
N SER A 268 21.22 -3.06 4.79
CA SER A 268 21.40 -3.83 3.56
C SER A 268 20.06 -4.10 2.87
N GLY A 269 19.05 -4.53 3.63
CA GLY A 269 17.69 -4.77 3.11
C GLY A 269 17.07 -3.49 2.56
N LEU A 270 17.16 -2.37 3.28
CA LEU A 270 16.68 -1.08 2.81
C LEU A 270 17.45 -0.61 1.57
N THR A 271 18.74 -0.91 1.45
CA THR A 271 19.52 -0.60 0.24
C THR A 271 19.02 -1.41 -0.96
N GLU A 272 18.68 -2.68 -0.77
CA GLU A 272 18.04 -3.48 -1.82
C GLU A 272 16.69 -2.90 -2.21
N ILE A 273 15.85 -2.54 -1.23
CA ILE A 273 14.53 -1.92 -1.46
C ILE A 273 14.68 -0.62 -2.25
N ALA A 274 15.62 0.26 -1.88
CA ALA A 274 15.88 1.51 -2.60
C ALA A 274 16.27 1.31 -4.07
N GLY A 275 16.76 0.12 -4.44
CA GLY A 275 17.03 -0.23 -5.84
C GLY A 275 15.79 -0.42 -6.72
N TYR A 276 14.61 -0.64 -6.13
CA TYR A 276 13.37 -0.87 -6.90
C TYR A 276 12.12 -0.18 -6.35
N ALA A 277 12.11 0.33 -5.13
CA ALA A 277 10.98 1.01 -4.52
C ALA A 277 11.33 2.44 -4.12
N ASN A 278 10.30 3.26 -3.95
CA ASN A 278 10.40 4.64 -3.47
C ASN A 278 9.97 4.77 -2.01
N VAL A 279 9.21 3.79 -1.52
CA VAL A 279 8.64 3.77 -0.18
C VAL A 279 8.88 2.40 0.44
N VAL A 280 9.19 2.36 1.72
CA VAL A 280 9.11 1.15 2.54
C VAL A 280 7.99 1.32 3.55
N ALA A 281 7.16 0.30 3.72
CA ALA A 281 6.02 0.34 4.62
C ALA A 281 5.97 -0.87 5.55
N PRO A 282 6.71 -0.82 6.66
CA PRO A 282 6.55 -1.82 7.68
C PRO A 282 5.24 -1.67 8.44
N TRP A 283 4.69 -2.80 8.88
CA TRP A 283 3.67 -2.82 9.92
C TRP A 283 4.13 -1.98 11.11
N LYS A 284 3.21 -1.19 11.69
CA LYS A 284 3.53 -0.15 12.69
C LYS A 284 4.30 -0.67 13.90
N ARG A 285 4.15 -1.96 14.23
CA ARG A 285 4.87 -2.56 15.35
C ARG A 285 6.37 -2.78 15.11
N HIS A 286 6.83 -2.75 13.86
CA HIS A 286 8.28 -2.66 13.59
C HIS A 286 8.86 -1.31 14.01
N LEU A 287 8.05 -0.25 13.98
CA LEU A 287 8.45 1.11 14.35
C LEU A 287 8.20 1.40 15.84
N ILE A 288 7.02 1.01 16.33
CA ILE A 288 6.59 1.20 17.72
C ILE A 288 6.05 -0.13 18.25
N SER A 289 6.83 -0.79 19.09
CA SER A 289 6.40 -1.94 19.89
C SER A 289 6.39 -1.60 21.38
N PHE A 290 6.02 -2.56 22.23
CA PHE A 290 5.93 -2.36 23.67
C PHE A 290 6.63 -3.47 24.45
N ALA A 291 7.46 -3.06 25.41
CA ALA A 291 8.12 -3.94 26.35
C ALA A 291 7.65 -3.58 27.76
N LYS A 292 6.93 -4.49 28.42
CA LYS A 292 6.38 -4.31 29.77
C LYS A 292 5.58 -3.01 29.89
N GLY A 293 4.75 -2.72 28.88
CA GLY A 293 3.91 -1.53 28.81
C GLY A 293 4.65 -0.23 28.48
N LYS A 294 5.93 -0.26 28.11
CA LYS A 294 6.71 0.91 27.69
C LYS A 294 7.02 0.86 26.20
N PRO A 295 6.95 1.99 25.47
CA PRO A 295 7.26 2.03 24.06
C PRO A 295 8.72 1.68 23.79
N VAL A 296 8.95 0.85 22.78
CA VAL A 296 10.26 0.59 22.16
C VAL A 296 10.20 1.17 20.75
N LEU A 297 11.03 2.19 20.51
CA LEU A 297 11.03 2.94 19.25
C LEU A 297 12.18 2.51 18.36
N ARG A 298 11.89 2.29 17.08
CA ARG A 298 12.87 1.93 16.04
C ARG A 298 13.06 3.06 15.03
N GLU A 299 13.47 4.22 15.55
CA GLU A 299 13.81 5.41 14.74
C GLU A 299 14.97 5.17 13.77
N ASP A 300 15.80 4.16 14.03
CA ASP A 300 16.87 3.74 13.13
C ASP A 300 16.35 3.29 11.77
N ILE A 301 15.19 2.62 11.72
CA ILE A 301 14.56 2.18 10.47
C ILE A 301 14.20 3.40 9.63
N VAL A 302 13.51 4.37 10.23
CA VAL A 302 13.07 5.61 9.54
C VAL A 302 14.28 6.40 9.03
N ARG A 303 15.25 6.65 9.92
CA ARG A 303 16.47 7.40 9.58
C ARG A 303 17.29 6.71 8.47
N ASN A 304 17.41 5.38 8.50
CA ASN A 304 18.18 4.65 7.50
C ASN A 304 17.45 4.62 6.14
N ALA A 305 16.13 4.47 6.14
CA ALA A 305 15.33 4.56 4.92
C ALA A 305 15.44 5.96 4.27
N HIS A 306 15.29 7.03 5.05
CA HIS A 306 15.46 8.40 4.56
C HIS A 306 16.86 8.68 4.01
N LYS A 307 17.92 8.15 4.65
CA LYS A 307 19.30 8.26 4.13
C LYS A 307 19.48 7.62 2.76
N LEU A 308 18.65 6.63 2.43
CA LEU A 308 18.64 5.94 1.14
C LEU A 308 17.62 6.54 0.15
N GLY A 309 16.96 7.65 0.52
CA GLY A 309 15.95 8.31 -0.33
C GLY A 309 14.59 7.61 -0.36
N LEU A 310 14.37 6.62 0.51
CA LEU A 310 13.06 5.99 0.69
C LEU A 310 12.18 6.83 1.60
N GLN A 311 10.90 6.99 1.27
CA GLN A 311 9.90 7.40 2.24
C GLN A 311 9.54 6.22 3.14
N VAL A 312 9.07 6.51 4.36
CA VAL A 312 8.55 5.51 5.29
C VAL A 312 7.08 5.76 5.52
N HIS A 313 6.25 4.83 5.07
CA HIS A 313 4.84 4.79 5.45
C HIS A 313 4.60 3.68 6.46
N THR A 314 3.46 3.65 7.15
CA THR A 314 3.14 2.52 8.03
C THR A 314 1.65 2.28 8.13
N TRP A 315 1.31 1.08 8.60
CA TRP A 315 -0.05 0.56 8.65
C TRP A 315 -0.21 -0.37 9.87
N THR A 316 -1.41 -0.61 10.41
CA THR A 316 -2.63 0.16 10.19
C THR A 316 -2.99 0.89 11.47
N MET A 317 -3.28 2.17 11.34
CA MET A 317 -3.80 2.99 12.42
C MET A 317 -5.29 2.67 12.62
N ARG A 318 -5.64 2.26 13.83
CA ARG A 318 -6.98 1.77 14.18
C ARG A 318 -7.35 2.28 15.56
N ASN A 319 -8.35 3.15 15.61
CA ASN A 319 -8.79 3.77 16.87
C ASN A 319 -9.38 2.73 17.83
N ASP A 320 -10.04 1.72 17.28
CA ASP A 320 -10.65 0.57 17.95
C ASP A 320 -9.65 -0.56 18.29
N ARG A 321 -8.36 -0.40 17.93
CA ARG A 321 -7.25 -1.30 18.25
C ARG A 321 -6.03 -0.51 18.75
N LEU A 322 -6.29 0.62 19.41
CA LEU A 322 -5.26 1.47 19.99
C LEU A 322 -4.58 0.76 21.16
N ASP A 323 -3.26 0.89 21.24
CA ASP A 323 -2.51 0.31 22.34
C ASP A 323 -2.89 0.96 23.69
N PRO A 324 -3.08 0.20 24.78
CA PRO A 324 -3.43 0.74 26.10
C PRO A 324 -2.47 1.82 26.62
N VAL A 325 -1.20 1.83 26.19
CA VAL A 325 -0.24 2.86 26.59
C VAL A 325 -0.71 4.28 26.25
N TYR A 326 -1.54 4.44 25.22
CA TYR A 326 -2.03 5.74 24.78
C TYR A 326 -3.27 6.19 25.57
N ALA A 327 -3.79 5.37 26.49
CA ALA A 327 -4.92 5.70 27.37
C ALA A 327 -6.13 6.29 26.61
N GLY A 328 -6.45 5.74 25.42
CA GLY A 328 -7.53 6.21 24.57
C GLY A 328 -7.24 7.46 23.73
N ASN A 329 -6.06 8.08 23.89
CA ASN A 329 -5.64 9.23 23.08
C ASN A 329 -5.12 8.77 21.71
N VAL A 330 -6.05 8.68 20.75
CA VAL A 330 -5.76 8.31 19.36
C VAL A 330 -4.67 9.20 18.74
N ASP A 331 -4.77 10.53 18.91
CA ASP A 331 -3.83 11.49 18.31
C ASP A 331 -2.38 11.22 18.76
N ALA A 332 -2.16 10.68 19.97
CA ALA A 332 -0.82 10.42 20.49
C ALA A 332 -0.05 9.33 19.72
N GLU A 333 -0.72 8.29 19.21
CA GLU A 333 -0.07 7.26 18.38
C GLU A 333 0.42 7.86 17.05
N TYR A 334 -0.45 8.64 16.39
CA TYR A 334 -0.10 9.37 15.16
C TYR A 334 1.04 10.35 15.39
N HIS A 335 0.96 11.18 16.43
CA HIS A 335 2.01 12.15 16.74
C HIS A 335 3.33 11.48 17.04
N GLN A 336 3.33 10.30 17.68
CA GLN A 336 4.56 9.56 17.92
C GLN A 336 5.21 9.13 16.61
N LEU A 337 4.45 8.56 15.67
CA LEU A 337 4.94 8.20 14.34
C LEU A 337 5.44 9.43 13.55
N PHE A 338 4.73 10.55 13.62
CA PHE A 338 5.14 11.78 12.95
C PHE A 338 6.43 12.37 13.54
N ARG A 339 6.62 12.33 14.86
CA ARG A 339 7.89 12.72 15.50
C ARG A 339 9.06 11.84 15.07
N MET A 340 8.80 10.54 14.84
CA MET A 340 9.81 9.62 14.33
C MET A 340 10.18 9.89 12.86
N GLY A 341 9.41 10.72 12.14
CA GLY A 341 9.65 11.06 10.74
C GLY A 341 8.86 10.21 9.73
N VAL A 342 7.81 9.49 10.15
CA VAL A 342 6.97 8.74 9.22
C VAL A 342 6.29 9.69 8.22
N ASP A 343 6.47 9.42 6.93
CA ASP A 343 6.00 10.25 5.81
C ASP A 343 4.53 9.99 5.44
N GLY A 344 3.93 8.90 5.92
CA GLY A 344 2.54 8.57 5.64
C GLY A 344 1.99 7.44 6.50
N VAL A 345 0.69 7.46 6.74
CA VAL A 345 -0.02 6.46 7.55
C VAL A 345 -1.26 5.96 6.83
N PHE A 346 -1.46 4.64 6.88
CA PHE A 346 -2.70 3.99 6.47
C PHE A 346 -3.60 3.85 7.69
N THR A 347 -4.84 4.32 7.57
CA THR A 347 -5.80 4.34 8.67
C THR A 347 -7.16 3.84 8.25
N ASP A 348 -7.81 3.09 9.14
CA ASP A 348 -9.21 2.71 9.01
C ASP A 348 -10.16 3.89 9.33
N PHE A 349 -9.63 4.95 9.94
CA PHE A 349 -10.34 6.14 10.42
C PHE A 349 -9.70 7.42 9.85
N PRO A 350 -9.98 7.76 8.58
CA PRO A 350 -9.30 8.87 7.88
C PRO A 350 -9.43 10.23 8.57
N ASP A 351 -10.58 10.52 9.17
CA ASP A 351 -10.85 11.72 9.95
C ASP A 351 -9.90 11.86 11.14
N ALA A 352 -9.64 10.77 11.87
CA ALA A 352 -8.71 10.76 12.99
C ALA A 352 -7.27 11.04 12.53
N GLY A 353 -6.83 10.44 11.42
CA GLY A 353 -5.52 10.71 10.83
C GLY A 353 -5.37 12.16 10.38
N VAL A 354 -6.38 12.72 9.71
CA VAL A 354 -6.41 14.13 9.28
C VAL A 354 -6.39 15.07 10.47
N LYS A 355 -7.20 14.81 11.50
CA LYS A 355 -7.20 15.59 12.74
C LYS A 355 -5.85 15.56 13.44
N ALA A 356 -5.26 14.37 13.62
CA ALA A 356 -3.97 14.22 14.29
C ALA A 356 -2.86 14.94 13.53
N ARG A 357 -2.86 14.87 12.19
CA ARG A 357 -1.92 15.63 11.33
C ARG A 357 -2.08 17.14 11.50
N ALA A 358 -3.31 17.64 11.57
CA ALA A 358 -3.58 19.07 11.77
C ALA A 358 -3.20 19.57 13.18
N SER A 359 -3.32 18.72 14.20
CA SER A 359 -2.95 19.03 15.58
C SER A 359 -1.47 18.83 15.89
N PHE A 360 -0.72 18.17 15.00
CA PHE A 360 0.69 17.91 15.17
C PHE A 360 1.53 19.20 15.04
N LYS A 361 2.21 19.56 16.13
CA LYS A 361 3.22 20.62 16.14
C LYS A 361 4.57 19.94 16.21
N GLY A 362 5.31 20.00 15.09
CA GLY A 362 6.62 19.36 14.90
C GLY A 362 7.70 19.93 15.82
#